data_AF-A0A967HFQ9-F1
#
_entry.id   AF-A0A967HFQ9-F1
#
_cell.length_a   1.000
_cell.length_b   1.000
_cell.length_c   1.000
_cell.angle_alpha   90.00
_cell.angle_beta   90.00
_cell.angle_gamma   90.00
#
_symmetry.space_group_name_H-M   'P 1'
#
loop_
_entity.id
_entity.type
_entity.pdbx_description
1 polymer ?
#
loop_
_entity_poly.entity_id
_entity_poly.type
_entity_poly.pdbx_seq_one_letter_code
_entity_poly.pdbx_strand_id
1 'polypeptide(L)'
;LPIQLSMTVPGAPRFTVWDAVGELVWAAGFLYEAIADAQLRAFRAGPGTGGILDEGLWRTSRHPNYFGEAVLWWGIGIVALSVPWGWAALGSPLLMTILLRYVSGVPLAERMMQGRPGWEEYVRRTNVFVPGPRAS
;
A
#
# COMPACT_ATOMS: atom_id res chain seq x y z
N LEU A 1 -1.37 -17.51 11.85
CA LEU A 1 -0.98 -18.03 13.18
C LEU A 1 0.45 -18.63 13.15
N PRO A 2 1.53 -17.83 13.03
CA PRO A 2 2.92 -18.34 13.02
C PRO A 2 3.66 -18.13 14.36
N ILE A 3 3.13 -17.28 15.26
CA ILE A 3 3.79 -16.89 16.52
C ILE A 3 3.86 -18.03 17.53
N GLN A 4 2.93 -18.99 17.50
CA GLN A 4 2.90 -20.07 18.50
C GLN A 4 4.02 -21.11 18.30
N LEU A 5 4.57 -21.23 17.10
CA LEU A 5 5.68 -22.15 16.81
C LEU A 5 7.05 -21.60 17.22
N SER A 6 7.20 -20.28 17.42
CA SER A 6 8.48 -19.70 17.88
C SER A 6 8.68 -19.82 19.40
N MET A 7 7.60 -19.97 20.18
CA MET A 7 7.70 -20.04 21.64
C MET A 7 8.18 -21.38 22.19
N THR A 8 8.17 -22.45 21.40
CA THR A 8 8.52 -23.81 21.86
C THR A 8 9.93 -24.25 21.44
N VAL A 9 10.68 -23.44 20.71
CA VAL A 9 12.04 -23.77 20.27
C VAL A 9 13.06 -23.07 21.18
N PRO A 10 13.81 -23.81 22.02
CA PRO A 10 14.89 -23.23 22.82
C PRO A 10 15.92 -22.57 21.90
N GLY A 11 16.19 -21.27 22.09
CA GLY A 11 17.08 -20.50 21.23
C GLY A 11 16.42 -19.80 20.04
N ALA A 12 15.08 -19.87 19.91
CA ALA A 12 14.35 -19.03 18.96
C ALA A 12 14.61 -17.54 19.24
N PRO A 13 14.73 -16.70 18.19
CA PRO A 13 14.85 -15.26 18.38
C PRO A 13 13.68 -14.77 19.24
N ARG A 14 14.02 -14.09 20.34
CA ARG A 14 13.03 -13.47 21.21
C ARG A 14 12.20 -12.53 20.35
N PHE A 15 10.88 -12.68 20.39
CA PHE A 15 9.96 -11.72 19.82
C PHE A 15 10.33 -10.32 20.32
N THR A 16 10.70 -9.45 19.40
CA THR A 16 11.17 -8.10 19.65
C THR A 16 10.05 -7.09 19.46
N VAL A 17 10.27 -5.86 19.92
CA VAL A 17 9.37 -4.73 19.60
C VAL A 17 9.26 -4.49 18.09
N TRP A 18 10.31 -4.79 17.32
CA TRP A 18 10.31 -4.63 15.86
C TRP A 18 9.40 -5.62 15.17
N ASP A 19 9.30 -6.85 15.67
CA ASP A 19 8.35 -7.85 15.15
C ASP A 19 6.91 -7.37 15.34
N ALA A 20 6.56 -6.86 16.53
CA ALA A 20 5.24 -6.30 16.81
C ALA A 20 4.92 -5.07 15.95
N VAL A 21 5.84 -4.11 15.87
CA VAL A 21 5.63 -2.88 15.07
C VAL A 21 5.52 -3.21 13.59
N GLY A 22 6.40 -4.07 13.08
CA GLY A 22 6.38 -4.48 11.68
C GLY A 22 5.11 -5.23 11.30
N GLU A 23 4.61 -6.11 12.17
CA GLU A 23 3.34 -6.81 11.96
C GLU A 23 2.13 -5.86 11.98
N LEU A 24 2.11 -4.88 12.89
CA LEU A 24 1.06 -3.86 12.91
C LEU A 24 1.07 -2.99 11.64
N VAL A 25 2.25 -2.55 11.19
CA VAL A 25 2.39 -1.76 9.96
C VAL A 25 1.99 -2.59 8.74
N TRP A 26 2.40 -3.86 8.70
CA TRP A 26 2.01 -4.78 7.63
C TRP A 26 0.50 -4.97 7.57
N ALA A 27 -0.13 -5.25 8.71
CA ALA A 27 -1.57 -5.45 8.80
C ALA A 27 -2.35 -4.18 8.39
N ALA A 28 -1.88 -3.00 8.80
CA ALA A 28 -2.46 -1.73 8.39
C ALA A 28 -2.37 -1.52 6.87
N GLY A 29 -1.20 -1.79 6.27
CA GLY A 29 -1.02 -1.71 4.81
C GLY A 29 -1.91 -2.69 4.05
N PHE A 30 -1.95 -3.95 4.49
CA PHE A 30 -2.79 -4.99 3.90
C PHE A 30 -4.28 -4.64 3.96
N LEU A 31 -4.78 -4.20 5.12
CA LEU A 31 -6.18 -3.80 5.25
C LEU A 31 -6.50 -2.58 4.37
N TYR A 32 -5.60 -1.60 4.31
CA TYR A 32 -5.77 -0.42 3.47
C TYR A 32 -5.86 -0.79 1.98
N GLU A 33 -4.95 -1.65 1.51
CA GLU A 33 -4.96 -2.17 0.14
C GLU A 33 -6.23 -2.98 -0.15
N ALA A 34 -6.59 -3.91 0.74
CA ALA A 34 -7.77 -4.76 0.57
C ALA A 34 -9.08 -3.94 0.46
N ILE A 35 -9.22 -2.89 1.27
CA ILE A 35 -10.36 -1.97 1.21
C ILE A 35 -10.36 -1.18 -0.10
N ALA A 36 -9.21 -0.62 -0.49
CA ALA A 36 -9.08 0.14 -1.74
C ALA A 36 -9.45 -0.71 -2.96
N ASP A 37 -8.96 -1.93 -3.02
CA ASP A 37 -9.26 -2.87 -4.09
C ASP A 37 -10.70 -3.35 -4.05
N ALA A 38 -11.30 -3.54 -2.86
CA ALA A 38 -12.72 -3.87 -2.75
C ALA A 38 -13.61 -2.74 -3.30
N GLN A 39 -13.29 -1.49 -3.01
CA GLN A 39 -13.97 -0.32 -3.57
C GLN A 39 -13.84 -0.30 -5.10
N LEU A 40 -12.64 -0.54 -5.63
CA LEU A 40 -12.39 -0.58 -7.07
C LEU A 40 -13.13 -1.73 -7.77
N ARG A 41 -13.15 -2.92 -7.16
CA ARG A 41 -13.89 -4.08 -7.68
C ARG A 41 -15.39 -3.80 -7.71
N ALA A 42 -15.94 -3.25 -6.63
CA ALA A 42 -17.35 -2.90 -6.57
C ALA A 42 -17.73 -1.85 -7.64
N PHE A 43 -16.90 -0.82 -7.81
CA PHE A 43 -17.10 0.20 -8.85
C PHE A 43 -17.11 -0.39 -10.26
N ARG A 44 -16.19 -1.32 -10.55
CA ARG A 44 -16.09 -1.99 -11.86
C ARG A 44 -17.20 -3.01 -12.12
N ALA A 45 -17.81 -3.56 -11.08
CA ALA A 45 -18.92 -4.50 -11.22
C ALA A 45 -20.30 -3.80 -11.39
N GLY A 46 -20.39 -2.53 -11.02
CA GLY A 46 -21.60 -1.72 -11.15
C GLY A 46 -21.68 -0.94 -12.48
N PRO A 47 -22.69 -0.06 -12.62
CA PRO A 47 -22.87 0.78 -13.81
C PRO A 47 -21.77 1.83 -14.03
N GLY A 48 -20.80 1.96 -13.10
CA GLY A 48 -19.66 2.87 -13.19
C GLY A 48 -18.54 2.42 -14.14
N THR A 49 -18.70 1.31 -14.86
CA THR A 49 -17.76 0.84 -15.88
C THR A 49 -17.42 1.93 -16.89
N GLY A 50 -16.16 2.37 -16.93
CA GLY A 50 -15.67 3.44 -17.81
C GLY A 50 -15.48 4.80 -17.15
N GLY A 51 -16.03 5.00 -15.93
CA GLY A 51 -15.87 6.23 -15.16
C GLY A 51 -14.59 6.28 -14.31
N ILE A 52 -14.57 7.25 -13.39
CA ILE A 52 -13.50 7.47 -12.40
C ILE A 52 -14.09 7.26 -11.02
N LEU A 53 -13.43 6.40 -10.22
CA LEU A 53 -13.80 6.21 -8.83
C LEU A 53 -13.26 7.37 -8.00
N ASP A 54 -14.15 8.26 -7.56
CA ASP A 54 -13.81 9.49 -6.84
C ASP A 54 -14.32 9.48 -5.38
N GLU A 55 -14.42 8.30 -4.77
CA GLU A 55 -15.03 8.08 -3.46
C GLU A 55 -14.15 7.22 -2.54
N GLY A 56 -14.51 7.12 -1.25
CA GLY A 56 -13.81 6.28 -0.30
C GLY A 56 -12.32 6.62 -0.16
N LEU A 57 -11.45 5.62 -0.27
CA LEU A 57 -9.99 5.82 -0.20
C LEU A 57 -9.45 6.49 -1.47
N TRP A 58 -10.07 6.18 -2.62
CA TRP A 58 -9.76 6.78 -3.92
C TRP A 58 -10.04 8.28 -3.94
N ARG A 59 -10.79 8.77 -2.96
CA ARG A 59 -11.00 10.20 -2.80
C ARG A 59 -9.78 10.94 -2.24
N THR A 60 -8.94 10.27 -1.46
CA THR A 60 -7.81 10.86 -0.74
C THR A 60 -6.46 10.64 -1.43
N SER A 61 -6.39 9.61 -2.28
CA SER A 61 -5.26 9.29 -3.14
C SER A 61 -5.76 8.67 -4.44
N ARG A 62 -5.07 8.90 -5.56
CA ARG A 62 -5.37 8.26 -6.86
C ARG A 62 -4.95 6.80 -6.91
N HIS A 63 -4.04 6.39 -6.03
CA HIS A 63 -3.52 5.02 -5.96
C HIS A 63 -3.43 4.54 -4.52
N PRO A 64 -4.57 4.48 -3.80
CA PRO A 64 -4.59 4.08 -2.40
C PRO A 64 -4.17 2.62 -2.21
N ASN A 65 -4.46 1.74 -3.17
CA ASN A 65 -4.03 0.35 -3.13
C ASN A 65 -2.50 0.21 -3.20
N TYR A 66 -1.83 0.90 -4.13
CA TYR A 66 -0.35 0.89 -4.18
C TYR A 66 0.30 1.55 -2.96
N PHE A 67 -0.37 2.51 -2.32
CA PHE A 67 0.09 3.03 -1.05
C PHE A 67 0.01 1.97 0.06
N GLY A 68 -1.10 1.23 0.15
CA GLY A 68 -1.24 0.09 1.08
C GLY A 68 -0.15 -0.97 0.86
N GLU A 69 0.12 -1.30 -0.41
CA GLU A 69 1.20 -2.20 -0.80
C GLU A 69 2.58 -1.66 -0.37
N ALA A 70 2.87 -0.38 -0.56
CA ALA A 70 4.13 0.18 -0.06
C ALA A 70 4.22 0.08 1.47
N VAL A 71 3.15 0.41 2.20
CA VAL A 71 3.10 0.33 3.67
C VAL A 71 3.35 -1.10 4.16
N LEU A 72 2.75 -2.12 3.52
CA LEU A 72 2.97 -3.49 3.96
C LEU A 72 4.42 -3.95 3.73
N TRP A 73 5.06 -3.52 2.63
CA TRP A 73 6.48 -3.77 2.42
C TRP A 73 7.35 -3.12 3.49
N TRP A 74 7.01 -1.89 3.92
CA TRP A 74 7.68 -1.24 5.04
C TRP A 74 7.50 -2.02 6.35
N GLY A 75 6.32 -2.61 6.58
CA GLY A 75 6.08 -3.53 7.69
C GLY A 75 7.05 -4.72 7.69
N ILE A 76 7.23 -5.37 6.54
CA ILE A 76 8.21 -6.48 6.36
C ILE A 76 9.64 -6.00 6.65
N GLY A 77 10.01 -4.81 6.14
CA GLY A 77 11.32 -4.22 6.38
C GLY A 77 11.57 -3.92 7.87
N ILE A 78 10.54 -3.49 8.60
CA ILE A 78 10.62 -3.26 10.05
C ILE A 78 10.79 -4.57 10.81
N VAL A 79 10.07 -5.64 10.46
CA VAL A 79 10.26 -6.96 11.08
C VAL A 79 11.72 -7.40 10.94
N ALA A 80 12.34 -7.18 9.77
CA ALA A 80 13.73 -7.56 9.54
C ALA A 80 14.72 -6.87 10.50
N LEU A 81 14.38 -5.74 11.11
CA LEU A 81 15.23 -5.08 12.12
C LEU A 81 15.42 -5.90 13.40
N SER A 82 14.68 -7.00 13.59
CA SER A 82 14.84 -7.93 14.71
C SER A 82 16.09 -8.82 14.61
N VAL A 83 16.76 -8.87 13.44
CA VAL A 83 17.97 -9.71 13.22
C VAL A 83 19.23 -8.89 12.93
N PRO A 84 20.44 -9.43 13.22
CA PRO A 84 21.70 -8.79 12.85
C PRO A 84 21.74 -8.49 11.35
N TRP A 85 22.21 -7.28 10.99
CA TRP A 85 22.23 -6.78 9.59
C TRP A 85 20.86 -6.61 8.92
N GLY A 86 19.78 -6.71 9.69
CA GLY A 86 18.41 -6.56 9.21
C GLY A 86 18.08 -5.24 8.51
N TRP A 87 18.83 -4.17 8.82
CA TRP A 87 18.70 -2.88 8.15
C TRP A 87 18.93 -2.96 6.63
N ALA A 88 19.71 -3.93 6.14
CA ALA A 88 19.92 -4.13 4.70
C ALA A 88 18.61 -4.52 3.98
N ALA A 89 17.68 -5.16 4.69
CA ALA A 89 16.36 -5.52 4.16
C ALA A 89 15.46 -4.31 3.91
N LEU A 90 15.77 -3.12 4.45
CA LEU A 90 15.07 -1.87 4.11
C LEU A 90 15.27 -1.44 2.64
N GLY A 91 16.26 -2.03 1.94
CA GLY A 91 16.39 -1.87 0.49
C GLY A 91 15.17 -2.39 -0.27
N SER A 92 14.53 -3.46 0.19
CA SER A 92 13.35 -4.04 -0.44
C SER A 92 12.11 -3.12 -0.43
N PRO A 93 11.63 -2.58 0.70
CA PRO A 93 10.50 -1.64 0.70
C PRO A 93 10.82 -0.34 -0.02
N LEU A 94 12.07 0.13 0.02
CA LEU A 94 12.48 1.31 -0.75
C LEU A 94 12.36 1.04 -2.25
N LEU A 95 12.92 -0.08 -2.73
CA LEU A 95 12.84 -0.49 -4.13
C LEU A 95 11.37 -0.67 -4.56
N MET A 96 10.56 -1.37 -3.76
CA MET A 96 9.15 -1.56 -4.07
C MET A 96 8.38 -0.25 -4.13
N THR A 97 8.63 0.68 -3.20
CA THR A 97 8.03 2.02 -3.23
C THR A 97 8.41 2.76 -4.52
N ILE A 98 9.68 2.68 -4.96
CA ILE A 98 10.13 3.31 -6.20
C ILE A 98 9.45 2.69 -7.42
N LEU A 99 9.40 1.36 -7.50
CA LEU A 99 8.78 0.65 -8.61
C LEU A 99 7.29 0.99 -8.72
N LEU A 100 6.56 0.93 -7.61
CA LEU A 100 5.15 1.28 -7.55
C LEU A 100 4.90 2.74 -7.90
N ARG A 101 5.69 3.67 -7.34
CA ARG A 101 5.43 5.10 -7.50
C ARG A 101 5.86 5.65 -8.86
N TYR A 102 6.98 5.17 -9.41
CA TYR A 102 7.68 5.83 -10.52
C TYR A 102 7.93 4.98 -11.76
N VAL A 103 7.81 3.64 -11.69
CA VAL A 103 8.16 2.76 -12.82
C VAL A 103 6.94 2.05 -13.40
N SER A 104 6.31 1.17 -12.63
CA SER A 104 5.25 0.28 -13.10
C SER A 104 3.88 0.67 -12.56
N GLY A 105 3.67 0.65 -11.25
CA GLY A 105 2.35 0.75 -10.63
C GLY A 105 1.55 1.99 -11.06
N VAL A 106 1.88 3.14 -10.48
CA VAL A 106 1.18 4.41 -10.74
C VAL A 106 1.30 4.87 -12.20
N PRO A 107 2.49 4.93 -12.83
CA PRO A 107 2.59 5.49 -14.17
C PRO A 107 1.80 4.72 -15.23
N LEU A 108 1.78 3.38 -15.16
CA LEU A 108 1.02 2.58 -16.12
C LEU A 108 -0.48 2.73 -15.87
N ALA A 109 -0.92 2.73 -14.60
CA ALA A 109 -2.32 2.92 -14.26
C ALA A 109 -2.86 4.29 -14.70
N GLU A 110 -2.10 5.37 -14.51
CA GLU A 110 -2.51 6.71 -14.97
C GLU A 110 -2.60 6.80 -16.49
N ARG A 111 -1.67 6.21 -17.23
CA ARG A 111 -1.73 6.16 -18.71
C ARG A 111 -3.01 5.49 -19.22
N MET A 112 -3.51 4.47 -18.54
CA MET A 112 -4.77 3.80 -18.89
C MET A 112 -6.02 4.63 -18.57
N MET A 113 -5.89 5.65 -17.73
CA MET A 113 -6.97 6.55 -17.33
C MET A 113 -6.95 7.88 -18.09
N GLN A 114 -5.80 8.26 -18.66
CA GLN A 114 -5.65 9.46 -19.48
C GLN A 114 -6.68 9.47 -20.64
N GLY A 115 -7.27 10.64 -20.87
CA GLY A 115 -8.31 10.83 -21.89
C GLY A 115 -9.72 10.47 -21.44
N ARG A 116 -9.93 9.89 -20.26
CA ARG A 116 -11.29 9.68 -19.73
C ARG A 116 -11.95 10.99 -19.32
N PRO A 117 -13.26 11.18 -19.58
CA PRO A 117 -13.99 12.34 -19.09
C PRO A 117 -13.83 12.51 -17.57
N GLY A 118 -13.48 13.73 -17.13
CA GLY A 118 -13.27 14.07 -15.72
C GLY A 118 -11.91 13.70 -15.13
N TRP A 119 -11.02 13.02 -15.88
CA TRP A 119 -9.73 12.55 -15.35
C TRP A 119 -8.81 13.69 -14.95
N GLU A 120 -8.71 14.73 -15.78
CA GLU A 120 -7.85 15.87 -15.49
C GLU A 120 -8.30 16.64 -14.24
N GLU A 121 -9.62 16.76 -14.04
CA GLU A 121 -10.16 17.40 -12.84
C GLU A 121 -9.86 16.58 -11.58
N TYR A 122 -10.04 15.25 -11.67
CA TYR A 122 -9.67 14.34 -10.59
C TYR A 122 -8.17 14.40 -10.26
N VAL A 123 -7.30 14.48 -11.28
CA VAL A 123 -5.85 14.62 -11.12
C VAL A 123 -5.47 15.93 -10.42
N ARG A 124 -6.17 17.03 -10.71
CA ARG A 124 -5.90 18.33 -10.08
C ARG A 124 -6.23 18.35 -8.58
N ARG A 125 -7.27 17.64 -8.16
CA ARG A 125 -7.78 17.70 -6.77
C ARG A 125 -7.29 16.58 -5.85
N THR A 126 -6.79 15.48 -6.41
CA THR A 126 -6.49 14.27 -5.64
C THR A 126 -5.00 13.95 -5.67
N ASN A 127 -4.43 13.74 -4.47
CA ASN A 127 -3.04 13.34 -4.29
C ASN A 127 -2.76 12.06 -5.05
N VAL A 128 -1.55 11.95 -5.59
CA VAL A 128 -1.22 10.83 -6.46
C VAL A 128 -0.98 9.51 -5.71
N PHE A 129 -0.34 9.54 -4.54
CA PHE A 129 0.13 8.33 -3.87
C PHE A 129 -0.15 8.36 -2.38
N VAL A 130 0.46 9.30 -1.64
CA VAL A 130 0.22 9.45 -0.20
C VAL A 130 -1.19 10.04 0.03
N PRO A 131 -2.06 9.36 0.80
CA PRO A 131 -3.39 9.86 1.14
C PRO A 131 -3.33 11.22 1.86
N GLY A 132 -4.21 12.15 1.49
CA GLY A 132 -4.28 13.44 2.17
C GLY A 132 -5.49 14.29 1.76
N PRO A 133 -5.56 15.55 2.27
CA PRO A 133 -6.60 16.50 1.91
C PRO A 133 -6.60 16.79 0.41
N ARG A 134 -7.77 17.12 -0.14
CA ARG A 134 -7.92 17.54 -1.54
C ARG A 134 -7.56 19.01 -1.73
N ALA A 135 -7.00 19.31 -2.89
CA ALA A 135 -6.96 20.68 -3.37
C ALA A 135 -8.38 21.13 -3.77
N SER A 136 -8.73 22.37 -3.43
CA SER A 136 -10.00 23.03 -3.75
C SER A 136 -10.04 23.52 -5.19
#